data_AF-A0A821T001-F1
#
_entry.id   AF-A0A821T001-F1
#
_cell.length_a   1.000
_cell.length_b   1.000
_cell.length_c   1.000
_cell.angle_alpha   90.00
_cell.angle_beta   90.00
_cell.angle_gamma   90.00
#
_symmetry.space_group_name_H-M   'P 1'
#
loop_
_entity.id
_entity.type
_entity.pdbx_description
1 polymer ?
#
loop_
_entity_poly.entity_id
_entity_poly.type
_entity_poly.pdbx_seq_one_letter_code
_entity_poly.pdbx_strand_id
1 'polypeptide(L)'
;IHVQELIENYGVSIDQIGVITPYNMQVQLLRQKLLNKYPTLEIKSVDGFQGREKEAIIISMITRMLTIQYRMNEAIMNWSSNEFYQGKLIADESVKSHLLKDLSNISKRDNIYELDDENLSQCPLFLIDTTGYDMPEICCDDENSRGNEGEVALVSIHVQELIENYGVSIDQIGVITPYNMQVQLLRQKLLNKYPTLE
;
A
#
# COMPACT_ATOMS: atom_id res chain seq x y z
N ILE A 1 6.19 -35.26 -4.73
CA ILE A 1 6.34 -35.55 -3.28
C ILE A 1 4.97 -35.90 -2.71
N HIS A 2 4.03 -34.96 -2.56
CA HIS A 2 2.70 -35.24 -1.97
C HIS A 2 1.86 -36.32 -2.69
N VAL A 3 1.84 -36.37 -4.03
CA VAL A 3 1.12 -37.44 -4.76
C VAL A 3 1.69 -38.82 -4.42
N GLN A 4 3.02 -38.93 -4.35
CA GLN A 4 3.69 -40.18 -4.04
C GLN A 4 3.42 -40.62 -2.59
N GLU A 5 3.45 -39.67 -1.66
CA GLU A 5 3.16 -39.88 -0.25
C GLU A 5 1.73 -40.39 -0.01
N LEU A 6 0.72 -39.83 -0.70
CA LEU A 6 -0.67 -40.29 -0.61
C LEU A 6 -0.85 -41.73 -1.08
N ILE A 7 -0.09 -42.14 -2.10
CA ILE A 7 -0.15 -43.50 -2.64
C ILE A 7 0.58 -44.47 -1.70
N GLU A 8 1.82 -44.16 -1.34
CA GLU A 8 2.71 -45.10 -0.63
C GLU A 8 2.36 -45.24 0.85
N ASN A 9 2.01 -44.14 1.53
CA ASN A 9 1.80 -44.15 2.97
C ASN A 9 0.32 -44.24 3.37
N TYR A 10 -0.59 -43.81 2.50
CA TYR A 10 -2.02 -43.72 2.80
C TYR A 10 -2.89 -44.62 1.89
N GLY A 11 -2.30 -45.28 0.90
CA GLY A 11 -2.99 -46.25 0.05
C GLY A 11 -4.07 -45.65 -0.86
N VAL A 12 -4.07 -44.33 -1.08
CA VAL A 12 -5.05 -43.65 -1.94
C VAL A 12 -4.75 -44.00 -3.40
N SER A 13 -5.77 -44.44 -4.15
CA SER A 13 -5.58 -44.73 -5.57
C SER A 13 -5.38 -43.44 -6.37
N ILE A 14 -4.57 -43.51 -7.42
CA ILE A 14 -4.16 -42.31 -8.17
C ILE A 14 -5.34 -41.57 -8.82
N ASP A 15 -6.36 -42.30 -9.24
CA ASP A 15 -7.61 -41.77 -9.82
C ASP A 15 -8.49 -41.06 -8.79
N GLN A 16 -8.28 -41.30 -7.49
CA GLN A 16 -8.94 -40.62 -6.38
C GLN A 16 -8.20 -39.36 -5.92
N ILE A 17 -7.06 -39.03 -6.53
CA ILE A 17 -6.30 -37.81 -6.21
C ILE A 17 -6.57 -36.73 -7.26
N GLY A 18 -6.87 -35.52 -6.81
CA GLY A 18 -6.96 -34.33 -7.65
C GLY A 18 -5.88 -33.29 -7.31
N VAL A 19 -5.29 -32.65 -8.31
CA VAL A 19 -4.39 -31.50 -8.13
C VAL A 19 -5.05 -30.26 -8.71
N ILE A 20 -5.29 -29.26 -7.86
CA ILE A 20 -5.90 -27.98 -8.23
C ILE A 20 -4.83 -26.89 -8.23
N THR A 21 -4.81 -26.04 -9.25
CA THR A 21 -3.95 -24.87 -9.28
C THR A 21 -4.65 -23.70 -9.99
N PRO A 22 -4.58 -22.44 -9.49
CA PRO A 22 -5.38 -21.35 -10.04
C PRO A 22 -4.98 -20.95 -11.47
N TYR A 23 -3.74 -21.19 -11.89
CA TYR A 23 -3.23 -20.75 -13.20
C TYR A 23 -3.20 -21.87 -14.25
N ASN A 24 -3.80 -21.63 -15.42
CA ASN A 24 -3.84 -22.62 -16.51
C ASN A 24 -2.46 -23.05 -17.03
N MET A 25 -1.49 -22.14 -17.08
CA MET A 25 -0.10 -22.50 -17.44
C MET A 25 0.52 -23.47 -16.42
N GLN A 26 0.17 -23.33 -15.14
CA GLN A 26 0.63 -24.23 -14.09
C GLN A 26 -0.04 -25.61 -14.22
N VAL A 27 -1.31 -25.67 -14.64
CA VAL A 27 -1.97 -26.94 -14.99
C VAL A 27 -1.17 -27.67 -16.07
N GLN A 28 -0.81 -26.98 -17.17
CA GLN A 28 -0.05 -27.57 -18.26
C GLN A 28 1.33 -28.07 -17.80
N LEU A 29 2.06 -27.25 -17.04
CA LEU A 29 3.37 -27.60 -16.51
C LEU A 29 3.31 -28.80 -15.57
N LEU A 30 2.33 -28.84 -14.66
CA LEU A 30 2.13 -29.96 -13.75
C LEU A 30 1.76 -31.24 -14.50
N ARG A 31 0.93 -31.15 -15.55
CA ARG A 31 0.59 -32.29 -16.40
C ARG A 31 1.81 -32.87 -17.10
N GLN A 32 2.62 -32.02 -17.73
CA GLN A 32 3.87 -32.45 -18.39
C GLN A 32 4.82 -33.16 -17.43
N LYS A 33 4.93 -32.67 -16.19
CA LYS A 33 5.83 -33.24 -15.19
C LYS A 33 5.30 -34.51 -14.51
N LEU A 34 3.99 -34.61 -14.28
CA LEU A 34 3.42 -35.64 -13.42
C LEU A 34 2.72 -36.78 -14.19
N LEU A 35 2.12 -36.52 -15.36
CA LEU A 35 1.32 -37.54 -16.05
C LEU A 35 2.13 -38.69 -16.62
N ASN A 36 3.43 -38.50 -16.91
CA ASN A 36 4.30 -39.61 -17.33
C ASN A 36 4.44 -40.68 -16.23
N LYS A 37 4.48 -40.25 -14.97
CA LYS A 37 4.59 -41.14 -13.81
C LYS A 37 3.22 -41.57 -13.28
N TYR A 38 2.21 -40.70 -13.42
CA TYR A 38 0.87 -40.88 -12.87
C TYR A 38 -0.20 -40.57 -13.95
N PRO A 39 -0.46 -41.50 -14.88
CA PRO A 39 -1.26 -41.21 -16.08
C PRO A 39 -2.73 -40.84 -15.83
N THR A 40 -3.32 -41.33 -14.75
CA THR A 40 -4.74 -41.11 -14.40
C THR A 40 -4.96 -39.97 -13.40
N LEU A 41 -3.89 -39.27 -13.00
CA LEU A 41 -3.98 -38.16 -12.06
C LEU A 41 -4.76 -36.99 -12.67
N GLU A 42 -5.81 -36.53 -11.98
CA GLU A 42 -6.56 -35.35 -12.43
C GLU A 42 -5.86 -34.07 -11.99
N ILE A 43 -5.44 -33.24 -12.95
CA ILE A 43 -4.83 -31.93 -12.70
C ILE A 43 -5.61 -30.87 -13.47
N LYS A 44 -6.22 -29.89 -12.80
CA LYS A 44 -7.00 -28.81 -13.44
C LYS A 44 -6.97 -27.50 -12.63
N SER A 45 -7.54 -26.46 -13.23
CA SER A 45 -7.83 -25.21 -12.53
C SER A 45 -9.00 -25.37 -11.54
N VAL A 46 -9.21 -24.36 -10.71
CA VAL A 46 -10.36 -24.29 -9.78
C VAL A 46 -11.68 -24.49 -10.56
N ASP A 47 -11.87 -23.72 -11.64
CA ASP A 47 -13.07 -23.84 -12.50
C ASP A 47 -13.18 -25.23 -13.14
N GLY A 48 -12.07 -25.81 -13.57
CA GLY A 48 -12.04 -27.13 -14.20
C GLY A 48 -12.39 -28.30 -13.26
N PHE A 49 -12.28 -28.08 -11.94
CA PHE A 49 -12.61 -29.03 -10.88
C PHE A 49 -14.01 -28.83 -10.28
N GLN A 50 -14.77 -27.82 -10.71
CA GLN A 50 -16.09 -27.55 -10.18
C GLN A 50 -17.02 -28.77 -10.37
N GLY A 51 -17.68 -29.19 -9.29
CA GLY A 51 -18.62 -30.33 -9.28
C GLY A 51 -17.95 -31.72 -9.36
N ARG A 52 -16.64 -31.82 -9.12
CA ARG A 52 -15.91 -33.09 -9.04
C ARG A 52 -15.45 -33.37 -7.62
N GLU A 53 -15.70 -34.57 -7.15
CA GLU A 53 -15.23 -35.05 -5.85
C GLU A 53 -14.03 -35.99 -6.03
N LYS A 54 -13.12 -35.95 -5.06
CA LYS A 54 -11.91 -36.77 -4.95
C LYS A 54 -11.65 -37.03 -3.48
N GLU A 55 -11.09 -38.20 -3.15
CA GLU A 55 -10.72 -38.56 -1.78
C GLU A 55 -9.59 -37.68 -1.23
N ALA A 56 -8.69 -37.22 -2.10
CA ALA A 56 -7.63 -36.29 -1.74
C ALA A 56 -7.46 -35.17 -2.78
N ILE A 57 -7.41 -33.93 -2.31
CA ILE A 57 -7.13 -32.75 -3.13
C ILE A 57 -5.82 -32.11 -2.70
N ILE A 58 -4.88 -31.97 -3.63
CA ILE A 58 -3.65 -31.17 -3.46
C ILE A 58 -3.86 -29.83 -4.14
N ILE A 59 -3.81 -28.74 -3.38
CA ILE A 59 -3.90 -27.39 -3.93
C ILE A 59 -2.48 -26.83 -4.08
N SER A 60 -2.07 -26.56 -5.30
CA SER A 60 -0.81 -25.86 -5.61
C SER A 60 -1.09 -24.37 -5.74
N MET A 61 -0.62 -23.58 -4.79
CA MET A 61 -0.67 -22.12 -4.85
C MET A 61 0.71 -21.57 -5.19
N ILE A 62 0.74 -20.60 -6.11
CA ILE A 62 1.90 -19.73 -6.29
C ILE A 62 1.49 -18.31 -5.89
N THR A 63 2.35 -17.64 -5.14
CA THR A 63 2.21 -16.22 -4.85
C THR A 63 3.12 -15.46 -5.79
N ARG A 64 2.56 -14.51 -6.54
CA ARG A 64 3.34 -13.59 -7.36
C ARG A 64 3.12 -12.18 -6.85
N MET A 65 4.18 -11.58 -6.35
CA MET A 65 4.17 -10.17 -5.97
C MET A 65 4.10 -9.30 -7.22
N LEU A 66 3.20 -8.32 -7.21
CA LEU A 66 3.23 -7.22 -8.17
C LEU A 66 4.29 -6.23 -7.72
N THR A 67 5.21 -5.89 -8.61
CA THR A 67 6.37 -5.06 -8.30
C THR A 67 6.23 -3.62 -8.78
N ILE A 68 5.37 -3.34 -9.76
CA ILE A 68 5.18 -1.99 -10.29
C ILE A 68 4.01 -1.32 -9.55
N GLN A 69 4.21 -0.09 -9.08
CA GLN A 69 3.19 0.74 -8.45
C GLN A 69 2.98 2.06 -9.20
N TYR A 70 1.74 2.57 -9.15
CA TYR A 70 1.26 3.70 -9.97
C TYR A 70 0.70 4.85 -9.10
N ARG A 71 1.17 4.99 -7.85
CA ARG A 71 0.64 5.98 -6.90
C ARG A 71 1.72 6.92 -6.38
N MET A 72 2.78 6.37 -5.81
CA MET A 72 3.76 7.14 -5.05
C MET A 72 4.91 7.61 -5.93
N ASN A 73 5.42 8.81 -5.63
CA ASN A 73 6.74 9.23 -6.04
C ASN A 73 7.79 8.21 -5.56
N GLU A 74 8.90 8.06 -6.31
CA GLU A 74 9.95 7.09 -5.98
C GLU A 74 10.54 7.30 -4.58
N ALA A 75 10.79 8.56 -4.19
CA ALA A 75 11.37 8.88 -2.87
C ALA A 75 10.46 8.44 -1.71
N ILE A 76 9.13 8.61 -1.86
CA ILE A 76 8.14 8.17 -0.87
C ILE A 76 8.07 6.64 -0.83
N MET A 77 8.03 6.00 -2.00
CA MET A 77 7.94 4.54 -2.14
C MET A 77 9.15 3.83 -1.54
N ASN A 78 10.35 4.38 -1.72
CA ASN A 78 11.61 3.70 -1.41
C ASN A 78 11.70 3.19 0.03
N TRP A 79 11.24 3.99 1.00
CA TRP A 79 11.25 3.56 2.40
C TRP A 79 10.36 2.32 2.61
N SER A 80 9.10 2.37 2.19
CA SER A 80 8.18 1.24 2.34
C SER A 80 8.63 0.02 1.54
N SER A 81 9.20 0.22 0.34
CA SER A 81 9.76 -0.85 -0.49
C SER A 81 10.85 -1.61 0.25
N ASN A 82 11.79 -0.89 0.87
CA ASN A 82 12.91 -1.48 1.59
C ASN A 82 12.43 -2.22 2.86
N GLU A 83 11.57 -1.60 3.66
CA GLU A 83 11.14 -2.17 4.95
C GLU A 83 10.17 -3.34 4.82
N PHE A 84 9.19 -3.24 3.93
CA PHE A 84 8.10 -4.22 3.88
C PHE A 84 8.15 -5.14 2.66
N TYR A 85 8.91 -4.76 1.62
CA TYR A 85 8.88 -5.43 0.32
C TYR A 85 10.26 -5.83 -0.20
N GLN A 86 11.29 -5.83 0.66
CA GLN A 86 12.66 -6.25 0.31
C GLN A 86 13.26 -5.48 -0.88
N GLY A 87 12.88 -4.21 -1.06
CA GLY A 87 13.31 -3.35 -2.15
C GLY A 87 12.75 -3.73 -3.52
N LYS A 88 11.69 -4.54 -3.59
CA LYS A 88 11.15 -5.07 -4.86
C LYS A 88 10.12 -4.17 -5.54
N LEU A 89 9.60 -3.14 -4.86
CA LEU A 89 8.67 -2.20 -5.50
C LEU A 89 9.42 -1.22 -6.40
N ILE A 90 8.84 -0.94 -7.56
CA ILE A 90 9.33 -0.07 -8.61
C ILE A 90 8.22 0.93 -8.92
N ALA A 91 8.56 2.22 -8.90
CA ALA A 91 7.65 3.27 -9.32
C ALA A 91 7.55 3.28 -10.85
N ASP A 92 6.33 3.29 -11.38
CA ASP A 92 6.12 3.47 -12.81
C ASP A 92 6.62 4.85 -13.26
N GLU A 93 7.05 4.96 -14.52
CA GLU A 93 7.52 6.21 -15.13
C GLU A 93 6.51 7.35 -15.01
N SER A 94 5.22 7.02 -15.01
CA SER A 94 4.13 7.99 -14.87
C SER A 94 3.98 8.58 -13.47
N VAL A 95 4.69 8.10 -12.44
CA VAL A 95 4.58 8.63 -11.07
C VAL A 95 5.92 8.86 -10.39
N LYS A 96 7.00 8.22 -10.86
CA LYS A 96 8.29 8.19 -10.17
C LYS A 96 8.83 9.57 -9.80
N SER A 97 8.58 10.58 -10.63
CA SER A 97 9.10 11.95 -10.46
C SER A 97 8.01 12.99 -10.21
N HIS A 98 6.75 12.59 -9.98
CA HIS A 98 5.67 13.54 -9.74
C HIS A 98 5.91 14.32 -8.45
N LEU A 99 5.86 15.64 -8.57
CA LEU A 99 5.96 16.59 -7.47
C LEU A 99 4.72 17.46 -7.42
N LEU A 100 4.55 18.16 -6.30
CA LEU A 100 3.41 19.04 -6.11
C LEU A 100 3.35 20.10 -7.22
N LYS A 101 4.48 20.74 -7.58
CA LYS A 101 4.58 21.73 -8.68
C LYS A 101 4.08 21.28 -10.05
N ASP A 102 3.96 19.98 -10.28
CA ASP A 102 3.52 19.40 -11.55
C ASP A 102 1.98 19.38 -11.67
N LEU A 103 1.27 19.65 -10.57
CA LEU A 103 -0.18 19.77 -10.56
C LEU A 103 -0.66 20.98 -11.37
N SER A 104 -1.65 20.76 -12.25
CA SER A 104 -2.14 21.74 -13.21
C SER A 104 -2.82 22.97 -12.58
N ASN A 105 -3.32 22.82 -11.36
CA ASN A 105 -4.00 23.84 -10.57
C ASN A 105 -3.06 24.67 -9.69
N ILE A 106 -1.76 24.34 -9.66
CA ILE A 106 -0.83 25.13 -8.86
C ILE A 106 -0.55 26.44 -9.55
N SER A 107 -0.81 27.52 -8.82
CA SER A 107 -0.45 28.85 -9.25
C SER A 107 1.06 28.85 -9.45
N LYS A 108 1.52 28.88 -10.71
CA LYS A 108 2.87 29.29 -11.06
C LYS A 108 2.98 30.76 -10.68
N ARG A 109 3.06 31.07 -9.39
CA ARG A 109 3.29 32.44 -8.95
C ARG A 109 4.70 32.76 -9.41
N ASP A 110 4.74 33.55 -10.48
CA ASP A 110 5.92 34.25 -10.95
C ASP A 110 6.58 34.91 -9.73
N ASN A 111 7.85 34.56 -9.46
CA ASN A 111 8.73 35.10 -8.41
C ASN A 111 8.93 34.27 -7.11
N ILE A 112 9.08 32.95 -7.19
CA ILE A 112 9.96 32.24 -6.25
C ILE A 112 11.06 31.55 -7.08
N TYR A 113 11.94 32.39 -7.63
CA TYR A 113 13.23 32.00 -8.18
C TYR A 113 14.34 32.03 -7.12
N GLU A 114 13.99 32.19 -5.84
CA GLU A 114 14.90 31.90 -4.75
C GLU A 114 14.78 30.39 -4.48
N LEU A 115 15.84 29.69 -4.89
CA LEU A 115 16.15 28.34 -4.45
C LEU A 115 16.42 28.41 -2.94
N ASP A 116 15.37 28.55 -2.14
CA ASP A 116 15.42 28.23 -0.72
C ASP A 116 15.17 26.73 -0.59
N ASP A 117 16.01 26.08 0.22
CA ASP A 117 15.95 24.65 0.56
C ASP A 117 14.60 24.21 1.17
N GLU A 118 13.65 25.14 1.34
CA GLU A 118 12.32 24.97 1.92
C GLU A 118 11.17 25.05 0.89
N ASN A 119 11.44 24.94 -0.41
CA ASN A 119 10.35 24.94 -1.41
C ASN A 119 9.60 23.58 -1.41
N LEU A 120 8.50 23.55 -0.65
CA LEU A 120 7.58 22.41 -0.53
C LEU A 120 7.08 21.86 -1.87
N SER A 121 7.02 22.70 -2.91
CA SER A 121 6.53 22.24 -4.22
C SER A 121 7.53 21.37 -4.99
N GLN A 122 8.81 21.40 -4.60
CA GLN A 122 9.90 20.69 -5.28
C GLN A 122 10.37 19.44 -4.53
N CYS A 123 9.88 19.22 -3.31
CA CYS A 123 10.25 18.08 -2.49
C CYS A 123 9.05 17.13 -2.32
N PRO A 124 9.20 15.82 -2.55
CA PRO A 124 8.10 14.86 -2.35
C PRO A 124 7.90 14.50 -0.87
N LEU A 125 8.88 14.77 0.00
CA LEU A 125 8.85 14.43 1.41
C LEU A 125 9.51 15.53 2.24
N PHE A 126 8.76 16.11 3.17
CA PHE A 126 9.27 17.13 4.08
C PHE A 126 9.00 16.70 5.53
N LEU A 127 10.03 16.80 6.38
CA LEU A 127 9.94 16.45 7.80
C LEU A 127 10.13 17.72 8.64
N ILE A 128 9.17 18.01 9.51
CA ILE A 128 9.26 19.09 10.48
C ILE A 128 9.61 18.46 11.82
N ASP A 129 10.82 18.71 12.31
CA ASP A 129 11.25 18.29 13.63
C ASP A 129 10.75 19.28 14.70
N THR A 130 9.94 18.79 15.63
CA THR A 130 9.38 19.58 16.75
C THR A 130 10.20 19.43 18.03
N THR A 131 11.31 18.68 18.00
CA THR A 131 12.18 18.47 19.14
C THR A 131 12.76 19.79 19.64
N GLY A 132 12.67 20.03 20.95
CA GLY A 132 13.19 21.25 21.58
C GLY A 132 12.24 22.45 21.54
N TYR A 133 11.05 22.30 20.95
CA TYR A 133 9.96 23.28 21.04
C TYR A 133 8.99 22.92 22.17
N ASP A 134 8.35 23.93 22.77
CA ASP A 134 7.35 23.76 23.83
C ASP A 134 6.00 23.31 23.23
N MET A 135 5.94 22.04 22.83
CA MET A 135 4.77 21.39 22.23
C MET A 135 4.45 20.10 22.98
N PRO A 136 3.97 20.19 24.24
CA PRO A 136 3.74 19.02 25.07
C PRO A 136 2.56 18.17 24.56
N GLU A 137 2.67 16.86 24.77
CA GLU A 137 1.53 15.97 24.61
C GLU A 137 0.51 16.19 25.73
N ILE A 138 -0.76 16.23 25.35
CA ILE A 138 -1.91 16.17 26.25
C ILE A 138 -2.52 14.77 26.21
N CYS A 139 -3.12 14.35 27.32
CA CYS A 139 -3.86 13.09 27.47
C CYS A 139 -5.22 13.40 28.10
N CYS A 140 -6.28 12.72 27.63
CA CYS A 140 -7.55 12.68 28.35
C CYS A 140 -7.54 11.55 29.38
N ASP A 141 -8.45 11.59 30.36
CA ASP A 141 -8.56 10.58 31.43
C ASP A 141 -8.80 9.14 30.89
N ASP A 142 -9.18 9.00 29.62
CA ASP A 142 -9.12 7.74 28.88
C ASP A 142 -7.67 7.49 28.43
N GLU A 143 -6.95 6.67 29.20
CA GLU A 143 -5.49 6.39 29.12
C GLU A 143 -4.91 5.96 27.75
N ASN A 144 -5.73 5.87 26.69
CA ASN A 144 -5.35 5.33 25.38
C ASN A 144 -5.38 6.34 24.22
N SER A 145 -5.53 7.65 24.46
CA SER A 145 -5.41 8.66 23.39
C SER A 145 -4.58 9.88 23.79
N ARG A 146 -3.85 10.41 22.80
CA ARG A 146 -2.91 11.53 22.96
C ARG A 146 -3.19 12.61 21.92
N GLY A 147 -2.76 13.83 22.21
CA GLY A 147 -2.89 14.97 21.34
C GLY A 147 -1.77 15.97 21.59
N ASN A 148 -1.55 16.86 20.64
CA ASN A 148 -0.52 17.89 20.70
C ASN A 148 -1.05 19.14 19.97
N GLU A 149 -1.38 20.18 20.74
CA GLU A 149 -1.92 21.43 20.18
C GLU A 149 -0.89 22.20 19.35
N GLY A 150 0.40 22.08 19.68
CA GLY A 150 1.49 22.67 18.91
C GLY A 150 1.58 22.08 17.51
N GLU A 151 1.53 20.74 17.40
CA GLU A 151 1.48 20.06 16.11
C GLU A 151 0.21 20.42 15.31
N VAL A 152 -0.95 20.53 15.98
CA VAL A 152 -2.21 20.96 15.33
C VAL A 152 -2.04 22.34 14.69
N ALA A 153 -1.36 23.27 15.37
CA ALA A 153 -1.07 24.59 14.84
C ALA A 153 -0.13 24.52 13.62
N LEU A 154 0.94 23.73 13.68
CA LEU A 154 1.89 23.54 12.57
C LEU A 154 1.21 22.93 11.34
N VAL A 155 0.45 21.86 11.53
CA VAL A 155 -0.32 21.21 10.46
C VAL A 155 -1.29 22.22 9.83
N SER A 156 -1.95 23.06 10.65
CA SER A 156 -2.88 24.06 10.13
C SER A 156 -2.22 25.12 9.27
N ILE A 157 -1.03 25.59 9.66
CA ILE A 157 -0.22 26.51 8.85
C ILE A 157 0.12 25.84 7.52
N HIS A 158 0.56 24.58 7.54
CA HIS A 158 0.97 23.87 6.34
C HIS A 158 -0.17 23.60 5.37
N VAL A 159 -1.34 23.17 5.89
CA VAL A 159 -2.55 23.00 5.07
C VAL A 159 -2.97 24.32 4.45
N GLN A 160 -2.93 25.41 5.22
CA GLN A 160 -3.25 26.74 4.71
C GLN A 160 -2.28 27.16 3.61
N GLU A 161 -0.98 26.92 3.79
CA GLU A 161 0.06 27.21 2.81
C GLU A 161 -0.18 26.47 1.48
N LEU A 162 -0.46 25.16 1.54
CA LEU A 162 -0.76 24.34 0.36
C LEU A 162 -1.97 24.87 -0.43
N ILE A 163 -3.00 25.34 0.26
CA ILE A 163 -4.23 25.81 -0.39
C ILE A 163 -4.08 27.25 -0.89
N GLU A 164 -3.65 28.17 -0.03
CA GLU A 164 -3.67 29.61 -0.31
C GLU A 164 -2.49 30.05 -1.18
N ASN A 165 -1.31 29.47 -0.98
CA ASN A 165 -0.11 29.87 -1.70
C ASN A 165 0.21 28.93 -2.86
N TYR A 166 0.02 27.61 -2.70
CA TYR A 166 0.24 26.66 -3.79
C TYR A 166 -1.02 26.37 -4.62
N GLY A 167 -2.23 26.63 -4.15
CA GLY A 167 -3.45 26.39 -4.93
C GLY A 167 -3.86 24.91 -5.02
N VAL A 168 -3.36 24.08 -4.10
CA VAL A 168 -3.77 22.68 -4.00
C VAL A 168 -5.23 22.62 -3.59
N SER A 169 -6.02 21.81 -4.29
CA SER A 169 -7.43 21.66 -3.96
C SER A 169 -7.59 20.86 -2.67
N ILE A 170 -8.56 21.23 -1.84
CA ILE A 170 -8.74 20.62 -0.51
C ILE A 170 -9.01 19.11 -0.58
N ASP A 171 -9.67 18.63 -1.63
CA ASP A 171 -9.92 17.20 -1.88
C ASP A 171 -8.65 16.40 -2.23
N GLN A 172 -7.53 17.09 -2.48
CA GLN A 172 -6.22 16.50 -2.74
C GLN A 172 -5.34 16.43 -1.47
N ILE A 173 -5.85 16.90 -0.32
CA ILE A 173 -5.13 16.94 0.96
C ILE A 173 -5.86 16.02 1.95
N GLY A 174 -5.10 15.14 2.60
CA GLY A 174 -5.56 14.35 3.74
C GLY A 174 -4.60 14.50 4.91
N VAL A 175 -5.13 14.60 6.13
CA VAL A 175 -4.31 14.72 7.36
C VAL A 175 -4.46 13.44 8.17
N ILE A 176 -3.35 12.74 8.39
CA ILE A 176 -3.32 11.49 9.14
C ILE A 176 -2.63 11.67 10.49
N THR A 177 -3.16 10.99 11.52
CA THR A 177 -2.55 10.91 12.84
C THR A 177 -2.99 9.61 13.53
N PRO A 178 -2.13 8.97 14.35
CA PRO A 178 -2.45 7.69 14.97
C PRO A 178 -3.47 7.78 16.12
N TYR A 179 -3.70 8.97 16.70
CA TYR A 179 -4.51 9.13 17.91
C TYR A 179 -5.86 9.81 17.64
N ASN A 180 -6.93 9.21 18.15
CA ASN A 180 -8.29 9.75 18.03
C ASN A 180 -8.44 11.16 18.64
N MET A 181 -7.79 11.45 19.77
CA MET A 181 -7.83 12.79 20.35
C MET A 181 -7.15 13.82 19.43
N GLN A 182 -6.01 13.49 18.82
CA GLN A 182 -5.38 14.35 17.81
C GLN A 182 -6.28 14.60 16.59
N VAL A 183 -7.02 13.58 16.14
CA VAL A 183 -8.06 13.75 15.08
C VAL A 183 -9.11 14.78 15.51
N GLN A 184 -9.60 14.71 16.76
CA GLN A 184 -10.61 15.66 17.27
C GLN A 184 -10.07 17.09 17.29
N LEU A 185 -8.84 17.30 17.77
CA LEU A 185 -8.19 18.62 17.82
C LEU A 185 -8.00 19.20 16.41
N LEU A 186 -7.48 18.40 15.47
CA LEU A 186 -7.32 18.79 14.07
C LEU A 186 -8.67 19.16 13.44
N ARG A 187 -9.71 18.34 13.66
CA ARG A 187 -11.05 18.62 13.13
C ARG A 187 -11.64 19.91 13.68
N GLN A 188 -11.52 20.14 14.99
CA GLN A 188 -11.99 21.37 15.62
C GLN A 188 -11.29 22.61 15.03
N LYS A 189 -9.99 22.50 14.71
CA LYS A 189 -9.20 23.59 14.15
C LYS A 189 -9.46 23.83 12.67
N LEU A 190 -9.55 22.76 11.87
CA LEU A 190 -9.50 22.83 10.41
C LEU A 190 -10.88 22.81 9.74
N LEU A 191 -11.85 22.04 10.24
CA LEU A 191 -13.11 21.82 9.52
C LEU A 191 -14.01 23.05 9.45
N ASN A 192 -13.84 24.02 10.36
CA ASN A 192 -14.54 25.31 10.26
C ASN A 192 -14.13 26.09 9.00
N LYS A 193 -12.87 25.97 8.57
CA LYS A 193 -12.32 26.67 7.40
C LYS A 193 -12.31 25.79 6.15
N TYR A 194 -12.10 24.48 6.32
CA TYR A 194 -11.98 23.49 5.25
C TYR A 194 -12.93 22.30 5.50
N PRO A 195 -14.24 22.43 5.22
CA PRO A 195 -15.24 21.44 5.63
C PRO A 195 -15.11 20.06 4.97
N THR A 196 -14.42 19.98 3.83
CA THR A 196 -14.24 18.75 3.05
C THR A 196 -12.86 18.11 3.25
N LEU A 197 -12.05 18.61 4.19
CA LEU A 197 -10.77 17.99 4.52
C LEU A 197 -11.02 16.61 5.15
N GLU A 198 -10.33 15.59 4.63
CA GLU A 198 -10.40 14.21 5.14
C GLU A 198 -9.41 13.97 6.28
#